data_AF-A0A4V1KNQ5-F1
#
_entry.id   AF-A0A4V1KNQ5-F1
#
_cell.length_a   1.000
_cell.length_b   1.000
_cell.length_c   1.000
_cell.angle_alpha   90.00
_cell.angle_beta   90.00
_cell.angle_gamma   90.00
#
_symmetry.space_group_name_H-M   'P 1'
#
loop_
_entity.id
_entity.type
_entity.pdbx_description
1 polymer ?
#
loop_
_entity_poly.entity_id
_entity_poly.type
_entity_poly.pdbx_seq_one_letter_code
_entity_poly.pdbx_strand_id
1 'polypeptide(L)' 'MDINKLRPVLNALTPPTDLWNFDLEDCDNILRIETQNLTATAVLDSLHFLGYLCEELH' A
#
# COMPACT_ATOMS: atom_id res chain seq x y z
N MET A 1 -12.57 -0.87 1.80
CA MET A 1 -11.52 -1.32 0.86
C MET A 1 -11.34 -2.83 1.05
N ASP A 2 -11.14 -3.63 0.00
CA ASP A 2 -11.04 -5.09 0.15
C ASP A 2 -9.56 -5.50 0.23
N ILE A 3 -9.01 -5.49 1.45
CA ILE A 3 -7.58 -5.69 1.73
C ILE A 3 -7.02 -7.01 1.17
N ASN A 4 -7.88 -8.01 1.03
CA ASN A 4 -7.52 -9.33 0.52
C ASN A 4 -7.07 -9.28 -0.94
N LYS A 5 -7.52 -8.26 -1.71
CA LYS A 5 -7.06 -8.02 -3.09
C LYS A 5 -5.74 -7.27 -3.16
N LEU A 6 -5.43 -6.45 -2.16
CA LEU A 6 -4.21 -5.64 -2.09
C LEU A 6 -3.01 -6.44 -1.57
N ARG A 7 -3.22 -7.36 -0.63
CA ARG A 7 -2.19 -8.26 -0.08
C ARG A 7 -1.21 -8.84 -1.11
N PRO A 8 -1.67 -9.52 -2.18
CA PRO A 8 -0.76 -10.10 -3.16
C PRO A 8 0.01 -9.06 -3.97
N VAL A 9 -0.57 -7.88 -4.21
CA VAL A 9 0.08 -6.79 -4.95
C VAL A 9 1.15 -6.13 -4.09
N LEU A 10 0.83 -5.83 -2.83
CA LEU A 10 1.78 -5.27 -1.87
C LEU A 10 2.94 -6.23 -1.64
N ASN A 11 2.66 -7.52 -1.42
CA ASN A 11 3.71 -8.54 -1.31
C ASN A 11 4.57 -8.70 -2.57
N ALA A 12 4.06 -8.36 -3.76
CA ALA A 12 4.84 -8.37 -4.99
C ALA A 12 5.70 -7.10 -5.15
N LEU A 13 5.24 -5.97 -4.60
CA LEU A 13 5.94 -4.68 -4.64
C LEU A 13 7.00 -4.56 -3.55
N THR A 14 6.78 -5.16 -2.38
CA THR A 14 7.72 -5.12 -1.26
C THR A 14 8.57 -6.39 -1.21
N PRO A 15 9.91 -6.30 -1.28
CA PRO A 15 10.78 -7.43 -0.99
C PRO A 15 10.56 -7.94 0.45
N PRO A 16 10.93 -9.19 0.77
CA PRO A 16 10.68 -9.81 2.07
C PRO A 16 11.35 -9.11 3.27
N THR A 17 12.22 -8.14 3.04
CA THR A 17 12.85 -7.28 4.05
C THR A 17 12.00 -6.07 4.43
N ASP A 18 11.00 -5.74 3.62
CA ASP A 18 10.18 -4.53 3.77
C ASP A 18 8.87 -4.88 4.48
N LEU A 19 8.53 -4.06 5.48
CA LEU A 19 7.38 -4.25 6.34
C LEU A 19 6.29 -3.29 5.90
N TRP A 20 5.11 -3.81 5.56
CA TRP A 20 3.93 -2.99 5.34
C TRP A 20 2.85 -3.35 6.35
N ASN A 21 2.15 -2.34 6.85
CA ASN A 21 1.00 -2.47 7.73
C ASN A 21 -0.18 -1.75 7.10
N PHE A 22 -1.36 -2.34 7.24
CA PHE A 22 -2.61 -1.71 6.84
C PHE A 22 -3.51 -1.67 8.05
N ASP A 23 -3.77 -0.46 8.53
CA ASP A 23 -4.66 -0.24 9.66
C ASP A 23 -6.11 -0.23 9.15
N LEU A 24 -6.78 -1.38 9.30
CA LEU A 24 -8.20 -1.56 8.97
C LEU A 24 -9.12 -1.07 10.09
N GLU A 25 -8.56 -0.82 11.28
CA GLU A 25 -9.33 -0.36 12.45
C GLU A 25 -9.49 1.17 12.47
N ASP A 26 -8.62 1.91 11.78
CA ASP A 26 -8.80 3.34 11.57
C ASP A 26 -9.84 3.60 10.47
N CYS A 27 -10.79 4.48 10.75
CA CYS A 27 -11.80 4.92 9.78
C CYS A 27 -11.18 5.46 8.48
N ASP A 28 -9.92 5.90 8.55
CA ASP A 28 -9.15 6.47 7.45
C ASP A 28 -8.47 5.43 6.55
N ASN A 29 -8.51 4.13 6.88
CA ASN A 29 -7.91 3.03 6.09
C ASN A 29 -6.45 3.31 5.66
N ILE A 30 -5.59 3.65 6.63
CA ILE A 30 -4.23 4.10 6.35
C ILE A 30 -3.34 2.89 6.00
N LEU A 31 -2.74 2.93 4.81
CA LEU A 31 -1.71 2.00 4.36
C LEU A 31 -0.33 2.61 4.63
N ARG A 32 0.48 1.95 5.45
CA ARG A 32 1.87 2.32 5.73
C ARG A 32 2.81 1.27 5.16
N ILE A 33 3.72 1.69 4.29
CA ILE A 33 4.73 0.82 3.69
C ILE A 33 6.11 1.35 4.09
N GLU A 34 6.91 0.51 4.76
CA GLU A 34 8.31 0.78 5.05
C GLU A 34 9.18 -0.04 4.10
N THR A 35 9.87 0.66 3.22
CA THR A 35 10.62 0.08 2.10
C THR A 35 11.81 0.94 1.75
N GLN A 36 12.95 0.30 1.46
CA GLN A 36 14.16 1.00 1.06
C GLN A 36 14.25 1.24 -0.45
N ASN A 37 13.45 0.52 -1.25
CA ASN A 37 13.59 0.48 -2.71
C ASN A 37 12.33 0.91 -3.48
N LEU A 38 11.24 1.22 -2.79
CA LEU A 38 9.97 1.58 -3.42
C LEU A 38 9.66 3.05 -3.15
N THR A 39 9.23 3.78 -4.18
CA THR A 39 8.77 5.17 -4.04
C THR A 39 7.28 5.21 -3.80
N ALA A 40 6.80 6.20 -3.03
CA ALA A 40 5.37 6.40 -2.77
C ALA A 40 4.55 6.48 -4.07
N THR A 41 5.09 7.14 -5.11
CA THR A 41 4.52 7.21 -6.45
C THR A 41 4.24 5.84 -7.07
N ALA A 42 5.17 4.88 -6.99
CA ALA A 42 4.97 3.55 -7.57
C ALA A 42 3.82 2.78 -6.89
N VAL A 43 3.66 2.99 -5.58
CA VAL A 43 2.56 2.44 -4.79
C VAL A 43 1.24 3.09 -5.20
N LEU A 44 1.21 4.42 -5.28
CA LEU A 44 0.02 5.19 -5.68
C LEU A 44 -0.46 4.80 -7.08
N ASP A 45 0.44 4.70 -8.06
CA ASP A 45 0.09 4.28 -9.42
C ASP A 45 -0.52 2.88 -9.45
N SER A 46 0.04 1.95 -8.66
CA SER A 46 -0.47 0.59 -8.55
C SER A 46 -1.88 0.55 -7.93
N LEU A 47 -2.11 1.36 -6.89
CA LEU A 47 -3.40 1.47 -6.21
C LEU A 47 -4.45 2.12 -7.11
N HIS A 48 -4.11 3.20 -7.80
CA HIS A 48 -4.97 3.87 -8.76
C HIS A 48 -5.34 2.94 -9.91
N PHE A 49 -4.38 2.16 -10.43
CA PHE A 49 -4.64 1.16 -11.47
C PHE A 49 -5.62 0.07 -11.01
N LEU A 50 -5.60 -0.29 -9.73
CA LEU A 50 -6.53 -1.24 -9.12
C LEU A 50 -7.91 -0.61 -8.81
N GLY A 51 -8.10 0.68 -9.10
CA GLY A 51 -9.34 1.41 -8.88
C GLY A 51 -9.46 2.01 -7.47
N TYR A 52 -8.36 2.11 -6.73
CA TYR A 52 -8.33 2.71 -5.40
C TYR A 52 -7.85 4.15 -5.46
N LEU A 53 -8.57 5.06 -4.80
CA LEU A 53 -8.15 6.43 -4.56
C LEU A 53 -7.34 6.49 -3.27
N CYS A 54 -6.06 6.82 -3.40
CA CYS A 54 -5.14 7.02 -2.29
C CYS A 54 -4.29 8.26 -2.56
N GLU A 55 -3.85 8.91 -1.50
CA GLU A 55 -2.95 10.06 -1.51
C GLU A 55 -1.82 9.82 -0.50
N GLU A 56 -0.66 10.38 -0.79
CA GLU A 56 0.47 10.35 0.15
C GLU A 56 0.19 11.35 1.29
N LEU A 57 0.27 10.87 2.53
CA LEU A 57 0.21 11.71 3.73
C LEU A 57 1.62 12.16 4.10
N HIS A 58 1.83 13.49 4.12
CA HIS A 58 3.10 14.15 4.46
C HIS A 58 3.19 14.52 5.94
#